data_AF-A0A939MA76-F1
#
_entry.id   AF-A0A939MA76-F1
#
_cell.length_a   1.000
_cell.length_b   1.000
_cell.length_c   1.000
_cell.angle_alpha   90.00
_cell.angle_beta   90.00
_cell.angle_gamma   90.00
#
_symmetry.space_group_name_H-M   'P 1'
#
loop_
_entity.id
_entity.type
_entity.pdbx_description
1 polymer ?
#
loop_
_entity_poly.entity_id
_entity_poly.type
_entity_poly.pdbx_seq_one_letter_code
_entity_poly.pdbx_strand_id
1 'polypeptide(L)' 'MPRVAAALGDHCDVLERSLDGDTAREIAVANGWGNGKAGERRAVTAQDNALAALAAMEKKLAA' A
#
# COMPACT_ATOMS: atom_id res chain seq x y z
N MET A 1 -11.86 1.57 -6.64
CA MET A 1 -11.78 0.81 -7.92
C MET A 1 -11.80 -0.70 -7.63
N PRO A 2 -12.91 -1.42 -7.85
CA PRO A 2 -13.09 -2.79 -7.33
C PRO A 2 -12.05 -3.82 -7.81
N ARG A 3 -11.60 -3.74 -9.07
CA ARG A 3 -10.57 -4.64 -9.63
C ARG A 3 -9.17 -4.37 -9.06
N VAL A 4 -8.88 -3.10 -8.77
CA VAL A 4 -7.60 -2.65 -8.20
C VAL A 4 -7.50 -3.09 -6.74
N ALA A 5 -8.60 -2.93 -5.97
CA ALA A 5 -8.67 -3.40 -4.59
C ALA A 5 -8.50 -4.93 -4.47
N ALA A 6 -9.16 -5.70 -5.33
CA ALA A 6 -9.02 -7.17 -5.34
C ALA A 6 -7.61 -7.64 -5.71
N ALA A 7 -6.89 -6.90 -6.56
CA ALA A 7 -5.52 -7.23 -6.96
C ALA A 7 -4.47 -6.80 -5.92
N LEU A 8 -4.76 -5.75 -5.14
CA LEU A 8 -3.87 -5.22 -4.12
C LEU A 8 -4.03 -5.92 -2.77
N GLY A 9 -5.20 -6.50 -2.46
CA GLY A 9 -5.46 -7.12 -1.16
C GLY A 9 -5.20 -6.15 -0.01
N ASP A 10 -4.47 -6.60 1.01
CA ASP A 10 -4.08 -5.79 2.18
C ASP A 10 -3.23 -4.55 1.83
N HIS A 11 -2.68 -4.47 0.61
CA HIS A 11 -1.93 -3.32 0.14
C HIS A 11 -2.82 -2.19 -0.41
N CYS A 12 -4.12 -2.43 -0.59
CA CYS A 12 -5.06 -1.40 -1.04
C CYS A 12 -5.22 -0.31 0.01
N ASP A 13 -5.48 -0.68 1.27
CA ASP A 13 -5.63 0.27 2.37
C ASP A 13 -4.36 1.10 2.61
N VAL A 14 -3.19 0.50 2.43
CA VAL A 14 -1.90 1.19 2.51
C VAL A 14 -1.75 2.22 1.40
N LEU A 15 -2.10 1.85 0.18
CA LEU A 15 -2.02 2.73 -0.97
C LEU A 15 -3.00 3.90 -0.85
N GLU A 16 -4.25 3.64 -0.48
CA GLU A 16 -5.28 4.66 -0.31
C GLU A 16 -4.85 5.69 0.73
N ARG A 17 -4.41 5.25 1.90
CA ARG A 17 -3.87 6.14 2.95
C ARG A 17 -2.66 6.94 2.49
N SER A 18 -1.78 6.32 1.71
CA SER A 18 -0.60 7.03 1.16
C SER A 18 -1.01 8.13 0.18
N LEU A 19 -2.05 7.90 -0.62
CA LEU A 19 -2.62 8.90 -1.53
C LEU A 19 -3.37 10.00 -0.78
N ASP A 20 -3.98 9.68 0.36
CA ASP A 20 -4.60 10.64 1.28
C ASP A 20 -3.57 11.49 2.05
N GLY A 21 -2.27 11.14 1.96
CA GLY A 21 -1.16 11.89 2.54
C GLY A 21 -0.68 11.38 3.90
N ASP A 22 -1.18 10.23 4.39
CA ASP A 22 -0.70 9.62 5.62
C ASP A 22 0.80 9.27 5.49
N THR A 23 1.56 9.56 6.54
CA THR A 23 2.95 9.12 6.66
C THR A 23 3.04 7.62 6.91
N ALA A 24 4.20 7.02 6.62
CA ALA A 24 4.46 5.60 6.92
C ALA A 24 4.22 5.24 8.40
N ARG A 25 4.41 6.20 9.32
CA ARG A 25 4.10 6.00 10.74
C ARG A 25 2.60 5.95 10.99
N GLU A 26 1.84 6.88 10.43
CA GLU A 26 0.37 6.93 10.58
C GLU A 26 -0.28 5.68 9.99
N ILE A 27 0.19 5.24 8.82
CA ILE A 27 -0.23 3.99 8.19
C ILE A 27 0.10 2.80 9.09
N ALA A 28 1.33 2.73 9.64
CA ALA A 28 1.72 1.63 10.52
C ALA A 28 0.88 1.58 11.80
N VAL A 29 0.55 2.74 12.39
CA VAL A 29 -0.34 2.83 13.56
C VAL A 29 -1.74 2.38 13.21
N ALA A 30 -2.30 2.87 12.10
CA ALA A 30 -3.65 2.52 11.65
C ALA A 30 -3.81 1.03 11.35
N ASN A 31 -2.76 0.37 10.87
CA ASN A 31 -2.74 -1.06 10.57
C ASN A 31 -2.29 -1.94 11.76
N GLY A 32 -2.09 -1.38 12.95
CA GLY A 32 -1.67 -2.13 14.13
C GLY A 32 -0.25 -2.71 14.05
N TRP A 33 0.61 -2.18 13.17
CA TRP A 33 2.00 -2.60 13.02
C TRP A 33 2.97 -1.93 14.00
N GLY A 34 2.44 -1.04 14.84
CA GLY A 34 3.17 -0.28 15.84
C GLY A 34 3.61 1.10 15.35
N ASN A 35 4.12 1.91 16.28
CA ASN A 35 4.49 3.31 16.05
C ASN A 35 6.02 3.53 15.93
N GLY A 36 6.80 2.47 15.97
CA GLY A 36 8.27 2.51 15.88
C GLY A 36 8.81 2.29 14.47
N LYS A 37 10.13 2.34 14.33
CA LYS A 37 10.84 2.16 13.05
C LYS A 37 10.56 0.83 12.35
N ALA A 38 10.25 -0.23 13.10
CA ALA A 38 9.86 -1.51 12.52
C ALA A 38 8.50 -1.43 11.81
N GLY A 39 7.52 -0.75 12.42
CA GLY A 39 6.21 -0.50 11.83
C GLY A 39 6.30 0.40 10.59
N GLU A 40 7.08 1.49 10.69
CA GLU A 40 7.35 2.38 9.54
C GLU A 40 7.93 1.59 8.34
N ARG A 41 8.96 0.75 8.57
CA ARG A 41 9.54 -0.07 7.49
C ARG A 41 8.53 -1.03 6.87
N ARG A 42 7.66 -1.63 7.69
CA ARG A 42 6.60 -2.51 7.20
C ARG A 42 5.61 -1.75 6.32
N ALA A 43 5.25 -0.52 6.69
CA ALA A 43 4.39 0.34 5.88
C ALA A 43 5.04 0.69 4.54
N VAL A 44 6.33 1.07 4.53
CA VAL A 44 7.06 1.34 3.28
C VAL A 44 7.12 0.11 2.39
N THR A 45 7.45 -1.07 2.91
CA THR A 45 7.44 -2.30 2.11
C THR A 45 6.06 -2.62 1.54
N ALA A 46 4.98 -2.34 2.28
CA ALA A 46 3.63 -2.51 1.78
C ALA A 46 3.27 -1.48 0.68
N GLN A 47 3.76 -0.24 0.78
CA GLN A 47 3.65 0.77 -0.28
C GLN A 47 4.38 0.32 -1.55
N ASP A 48 5.61 -0.17 -1.43
CA ASP A 48 6.41 -0.67 -2.56
C ASP A 48 5.71 -1.83 -3.27
N ASN A 49 5.16 -2.78 -2.49
CA ASN A 49 4.39 -3.90 -3.03
C ASN A 49 3.10 -3.42 -3.75
N ALA A 50 2.43 -2.40 -3.21
CA ALA A 50 1.25 -1.81 -3.85
C ALA A 50 1.60 -1.22 -5.22
N LEU A 51 2.69 -0.46 -5.30
CA LEU A 51 3.18 0.15 -6.54
C LEU A 51 3.59 -0.91 -7.57
N ALA A 52 4.29 -1.97 -7.14
CA ALA A 52 4.67 -3.07 -8.01
C ALA A 52 3.45 -3.80 -8.60
N ALA A 53 2.42 -4.03 -7.78
CA ALA A 53 1.17 -4.65 -8.22
C ALA A 53 0.40 -3.76 -9.22
N LEU A 54 0.34 -2.44 -8.98
CA LEU A 54 -0.23 -1.48 -9.92
C LEU A 54 0.49 -1.52 -11.28
N ALA A 55 1.82 -1.41 -11.28
CA ALA A 55 2.61 -1.44 -12.51
C ALA A 55 2.40 -2.74 -13.30
N ALA A 56 2.28 -3.88 -12.60
CA ALA A 56 1.99 -5.17 -13.25
C ALA A 56 0.59 -5.20 -13.89
N MET A 57 -0.41 -4.55 -13.29
CA MET A 57 -1.75 -4.44 -13.88
C MET A 57 -1.77 -3.50 -15.08
N GLU A 58 -1.12 -2.34 -14.99
CA GLU A 58 -1.01 -1.39 -16.11
C GLU A 58 -0.40 -2.07 -17.34
N LYS A 59 0.67 -2.85 -17.14
CA LYS A 59 1.29 -3.64 -18.21
C LYS A 59 0.34 -4.66 -18.85
N LYS A 60 -0.52 -5.32 -18.06
CA LYS A 60 -1.51 -6.28 -18.57
C LYS A 60 -2.67 -5.62 -19.31
N LEU A 61 -3.03 -4.38 -18.95
CA LEU A 61 -4.09 -3.62 -19.59
C LEU A 61 -3.63 -2.97 -20.91
N ALA A 62 -2.34 -2.70 -21.04
CA ALA A 62 -1.72 -2.12 -22.23
C ALA A 62 -1.30 -3.16 -23.29
N ALA A 63 -1.45 -4.46 -23.02
CA ALA A 63 -1.11 -5.58 -23.90
C ALA A 63 -2.37 -6.19 -24.52
#